data_AF-A0A6N2EP16-F1
#
_entry.id   AF-A0A6N2EP16-F1
#
_cell.length_a   1.000
_cell.length_b   1.000
_cell.length_c   1.000
_cell.angle_alpha   90.00
_cell.angle_beta   90.00
_cell.angle_gamma   90.00
#
_symmetry.space_group_name_H-M   'P 1'
#
loop_
_entity.id
_entity.type
_entity.pdbx_description
1 polymer ?
#
loop_
_entity_poly.entity_id
_entity_poly.type
_entity_poly.pdbx_seq_one_letter_code
_entity_poly.pdbx_strand_id
1 'polypeptide(L)'
;MRSLALLLLLACCLSGCGRSDSLTPERVSRVQTGMTLAQAEAILGPAHERPEPPPGFGEHALPGHAELVEDSRTFIWNDGPRRVVLTVIDGEVVAIGLVGFEDPH
;
A
#
# COMPACT_ATOMS: atom_id res chain seq x y z
N MET A 1 -18.18 -45.27 19.42
CA MET A 1 -17.12 -45.04 18.41
C MET A 1 -17.78 -44.28 17.24
N ARG A 2 -18.15 -42.99 17.24
CA ARG A 2 -17.58 -41.72 17.76
C ARG A 2 -16.10 -41.60 17.40
N SER A 3 -15.76 -40.69 16.48
CA SER A 3 -14.42 -40.22 16.06
C SER A 3 -13.94 -40.65 14.66
N LEU A 4 -14.70 -40.36 13.60
CA LEU A 4 -14.19 -40.49 12.21
C LEU A 4 -14.73 -39.43 11.24
N ALA A 5 -15.17 -38.28 11.76
CA ALA A 5 -15.84 -37.23 10.97
C ALA A 5 -15.17 -35.84 11.05
N LEU A 6 -13.99 -35.71 11.66
CA LEU A 6 -13.41 -34.39 12.00
C LEU A 6 -12.17 -33.97 11.18
N LEU A 7 -11.69 -34.80 10.24
CA LEU A 7 -10.44 -34.50 9.51
C LEU A 7 -10.61 -33.81 8.14
N LEU A 8 -11.83 -33.44 7.74
CA LEU A 8 -12.12 -32.95 6.38
C LEU A 8 -12.41 -31.44 6.27
N LEU A 9 -12.32 -30.68 7.37
CA LEU A 9 -12.69 -29.25 7.40
C LEU A 9 -11.50 -28.28 7.37
N LEU A 10 -10.26 -28.76 7.33
CA LEU A 10 -9.05 -27.93 7.41
C LEU A 10 -8.34 -27.71 6.05
N ALA A 11 -9.06 -27.81 4.94
CA ALA A 11 -8.52 -27.54 3.59
C ALA A 11 -9.14 -26.30 2.91
N CYS A 12 -10.08 -25.60 3.56
CA CYS A 12 -10.73 -24.40 2.97
C CYS A 12 -9.89 -23.11 3.08
N CYS A 13 -8.67 -23.14 3.59
CA CYS A 13 -7.83 -21.94 3.71
C CYS A 13 -6.89 -21.69 2.51
N LEU A 14 -6.97 -22.47 1.42
CA LEU A 14 -6.22 -22.19 0.19
C LEU A 14 -6.97 -21.33 -0.83
N SER A 15 -8.11 -20.73 -0.47
CA SER A 15 -8.77 -19.67 -1.26
C SER A 15 -8.04 -18.33 -1.13
N GLY A 16 -6.74 -18.34 -1.36
CA GLY A 16 -5.91 -17.15 -1.54
C GLY A 16 -5.15 -17.26 -2.85
N CYS A 17 -5.82 -17.72 -3.91
CA CYS A 17 -5.33 -17.57 -5.28
C CYS A 17 -4.91 -16.12 -5.47
N GLY A 18 -3.60 -15.92 -5.56
CA GLY A 18 -2.94 -14.66 -5.83
C GLY A 18 -3.51 -14.01 -7.08
N ARG A 19 -4.49 -13.13 -6.87
CA ARG A 19 -4.62 -11.97 -7.72
C ARG A 19 -3.66 -10.96 -7.10
N SER A 20 -2.47 -10.85 -7.67
CA SER A 20 -1.68 -9.62 -7.53
C SER A 20 -2.58 -8.53 -8.08
N ASP A 21 -3.27 -7.89 -7.14
CA ASP A 21 -4.44 -7.11 -7.43
C ASP A 21 -3.89 -5.78 -7.95
N SER A 22 -3.85 -5.65 -9.28
CA SER A 22 -3.21 -4.56 -10.01
C SER A 22 -3.62 -3.20 -9.46
N LEU A 23 -2.69 -2.24 -9.52
CA LEU A 23 -2.93 -0.86 -9.15
C LEU A 23 -3.78 -0.19 -10.25
N THR A 24 -5.10 -0.35 -10.14
CA THR A 24 -6.04 0.32 -11.06
C THR A 24 -6.36 1.73 -10.57
N PRO A 25 -6.61 2.70 -11.47
CA PRO A 25 -6.97 4.07 -11.10
C PRO A 25 -8.14 4.15 -10.10
N GLU A 26 -9.14 3.26 -10.23
CA GLU A 26 -10.34 3.21 -9.39
C GLU A 26 -10.07 2.71 -7.97
N ARG A 27 -8.97 1.99 -7.76
CA ARG A 27 -8.55 1.56 -6.40
C ARG A 27 -7.71 2.64 -5.76
N VAL A 28 -6.79 3.20 -6.52
CA VAL A 28 -5.91 4.25 -6.05
C VAL A 28 -6.72 5.49 -5.63
N SER A 29 -7.77 5.83 -6.37
CA SER A 29 -8.68 6.94 -6.01
C SER A 29 -9.45 6.74 -4.70
N ARG A 30 -9.50 5.52 -4.15
CA ARG A 30 -10.11 5.24 -2.85
C ARG A 30 -9.17 5.49 -1.68
N VAL A 31 -7.87 5.60 -1.91
CA VAL A 31 -6.91 5.93 -0.85
C VAL A 31 -6.93 7.44 -0.63
N GLN A 32 -7.05 7.84 0.64
CA GLN A 32 -7.15 9.24 1.03
C GLN A 32 -6.24 9.53 2.23
N THR A 33 -5.90 10.80 2.41
CA THR A 33 -5.21 11.28 3.61
C THR A 33 -6.07 11.04 4.86
N GLY A 34 -5.44 10.79 6.00
CA GLY A 34 -6.09 10.42 7.26
C GLY A 34 -6.49 8.94 7.35
N MET A 35 -6.29 8.15 6.29
CA MET A 35 -6.43 6.70 6.39
C MET A 35 -5.23 6.10 7.13
N THR A 36 -5.46 4.99 7.83
CA THR A 36 -4.37 4.17 8.38
C THR A 36 -3.69 3.36 7.28
N LEU A 37 -2.45 2.92 7.52
CA LEU A 37 -1.75 2.01 6.60
C LEU A 37 -2.59 0.75 6.32
N ALA A 38 -3.20 0.15 7.34
CA ALA A 38 -4.02 -1.05 7.18
C ALA A 38 -5.23 -0.84 6.26
N GLN A 39 -5.85 0.35 6.31
CA GLN A 39 -6.92 0.72 5.39
C GLN A 39 -6.41 0.89 3.96
N ALA A 40 -5.24 1.50 3.79
CA ALA A 40 -4.60 1.62 2.47
C ALA A 40 -4.23 0.23 1.91
N GLU A 41 -3.68 -0.67 2.72
CA GLU A 41 -3.34 -2.03 2.32
C GLU A 41 -4.56 -2.88 1.99
N ALA A 42 -5.69 -2.66 2.68
CA ALA A 42 -6.96 -3.29 2.31
C ALA A 42 -7.45 -2.87 0.91
N ILE A 43 -7.07 -1.67 0.46
CA ILE A 43 -7.44 -1.15 -0.86
C ILE A 43 -6.42 -1.54 -1.93
N LEU A 44 -5.12 -1.40 -1.66
CA LEU A 44 -4.04 -1.53 -2.64
C LEU A 44 -3.35 -2.91 -2.62
N GLY A 45 -3.63 -3.73 -1.61
CA GLY A 45 -2.85 -4.93 -1.31
C GLY A 45 -1.67 -4.63 -0.38
N PRO A 46 -0.88 -5.66 0.00
CA PRO A 46 0.23 -5.50 0.93
C PRO A 46 1.28 -4.54 0.37
N ALA A 47 1.77 -3.65 1.22
CA ALA A 47 2.83 -2.72 0.84
C ALA A 47 4.21 -3.37 0.95
N HIS A 48 5.18 -2.80 0.22
CA HIS A 48 6.58 -2.93 0.59
C HIS A 48 7.01 -1.66 1.31
N GLU A 49 7.36 -1.78 2.59
CA GLU A 49 8.03 -0.70 3.30
C GLU A 49 9.37 -0.44 2.63
N ARG A 50 9.61 0.81 2.24
CA ARG A 50 10.93 1.19 1.75
C ARG A 50 11.77 1.51 2.99
N PRO A 51 12.89 0.77 3.24
CA PRO A 51 13.86 1.23 4.22
C PRO A 51 14.30 2.63 3.78
N GLU A 52 14.19 3.58 4.70
CA GLU A 52 14.26 5.03 4.53
C GLU A 52 15.06 5.49 3.30
N PRO A 53 14.55 6.48 2.51
CA PRO A 53 15.42 7.09 1.54
C PRO A 53 16.61 7.76 2.26
N PRO A 54 17.85 7.63 1.75
CA PRO A 54 18.88 8.57 2.14
C PRO A 54 18.38 10.00 1.85
N PRO A 55 18.81 11.00 2.65
CA PRO A 55 18.33 12.37 2.53
C PRO A 55 18.54 12.85 1.09
N GLY A 56 17.46 13.05 0.34
CA GLY A 56 17.53 13.46 -1.08
C GLY A 56 16.40 12.96 -1.99
N PHE A 57 15.64 11.92 -1.63
CA PHE A 57 14.41 11.59 -2.37
C PHE A 57 13.26 12.50 -1.93
N GLY A 58 13.39 13.79 -2.27
CA GLY A 58 12.46 14.86 -1.90
C GLY A 58 12.49 16.07 -2.85
N GLU A 59 13.18 16.02 -4.00
CA GLU A 59 13.22 17.16 -4.93
C GLU A 59 11.86 17.43 -5.63
N HIS A 60 10.88 16.55 -5.45
CA HIS A 60 9.48 16.79 -5.78
C HIS A 60 8.54 16.51 -4.60
N ALA A 61 9.05 16.58 -3.35
CA ALA A 61 8.16 16.71 -2.21
C ALA A 61 7.44 18.05 -2.32
N LEU A 62 6.12 17.98 -2.27
CA LEU A 62 5.19 19.12 -2.31
C LEU A 62 5.76 20.32 -1.53
N PRO A 63 5.72 21.55 -2.07
CA PRO A 63 6.17 22.72 -1.33
C PRO A 63 5.33 22.86 -0.06
N GLY A 64 5.95 22.63 1.11
CA GLY A 64 5.33 22.86 2.42
C GLY A 64 5.50 21.78 3.49
N HIS A 65 6.10 20.62 3.20
CA HIS A 65 6.28 19.54 4.20
C HIS A 65 7.70 18.95 4.19
N ALA A 66 8.71 19.81 4.17
CA ALA A 66 10.12 19.42 4.27
C ALA A 66 10.70 19.65 5.67
N GLU A 67 9.91 19.43 6.72
CA GLU A 67 10.45 19.12 8.04
C GLU A 67 10.32 17.62 8.23
N LEU A 68 11.48 16.97 8.37
CA LEU A 68 11.59 15.56 8.72
C LEU A 68 10.92 15.37 10.09
N VAL A 69 9.65 14.99 10.07
CA VAL A 69 9.01 14.44 11.25
C VAL A 69 9.71 13.11 11.53
N GLU A 70 10.32 12.97 12.71
CA GLU A 70 11.18 11.84 13.11
C GLU A 70 10.50 10.46 12.94
N ASP A 71 9.17 10.41 12.82
CA ASP A 71 8.37 9.18 12.64
C ASP A 71 7.70 9.04 11.26
N SER A 72 8.17 9.76 10.24
CA SER A 72 7.63 9.60 8.88
C SER A 72 8.09 8.29 8.23
N ARG A 73 7.15 7.45 7.79
CA ARG A 73 7.41 6.19 7.08
C ARG A 73 6.85 6.22 5.67
N THR A 74 7.59 5.69 4.70
CA THR A 74 7.19 5.65 3.30
C THR A 74 6.93 4.23 2.80
N PHE A 75 5.75 4.03 2.24
CA PHE A 75 5.29 2.75 1.69
C PHE A 75 5.10 2.87 0.19
N ILE A 76 5.55 1.86 -0.55
CA ILE A 76 5.51 1.87 -2.02
C ILE A 76 4.82 0.62 -2.55
N TRP A 77 3.88 0.83 -3.47
CA TRP A 77 3.31 -0.21 -4.32
C TRP A 77 3.80 -0.01 -5.74
N ASN A 78 4.29 -1.07 -6.38
CA ASN A 78 4.73 -1.06 -7.78
C ASN A 78 3.89 -2.05 -8.59
N ASP A 79 3.44 -1.62 -9.77
CA ASP A 79 2.74 -2.45 -10.75
C ASP A 79 3.19 -2.05 -12.16
N GLY A 80 4.30 -2.64 -12.61
CA GLY A 80 4.95 -2.27 -13.87
C GLY A 80 5.38 -0.79 -13.88
N PRO A 81 4.90 0.03 -14.83
CA PRO A 81 5.21 1.46 -14.89
C PRO A 81 4.45 2.28 -13.84
N ARG A 82 3.45 1.71 -13.17
CA ARG A 82 2.63 2.38 -12.16
C ARG A 82 3.24 2.25 -10.79
N ARG A 83 3.21 3.33 -10.02
CA ARG A 83 3.68 3.36 -8.63
C ARG A 83 2.79 4.24 -7.77
N VAL A 84 2.42 3.73 -6.60
CA VAL A 84 1.79 4.51 -5.52
C VAL A 84 2.79 4.64 -4.38
N VAL A 85 2.97 5.85 -3.86
CA VAL A 85 3.84 6.17 -2.73
C VAL A 85 2.98 6.80 -1.64
N LEU A 86 2.92 6.19 -0.47
CA LEU A 86 2.24 6.76 0.69
C LEU A 86 3.26 7.18 1.73
N THR A 87 3.11 8.39 2.26
CA THR A 87 3.82 8.83 3.46
C THR A 87 2.88 8.74 4.64
N VAL A 88 3.33 8.09 5.70
CA VAL A 88 2.58 7.86 6.93
C VAL A 88 3.30 8.56 8.08
N ILE A 89 2.59 9.38 8.84
CA ILE A 89 3.07 10.03 10.08
C ILE A 89 2.06 9.68 11.17
N ASP A 90 2.51 9.32 12.36
CA ASP A 90 1.65 8.93 13.49
C ASP A 90 0.62 7.83 13.16
N GLY A 91 0.93 6.98 12.18
CA GLY A 91 0.07 5.88 11.74
C GLY A 91 -1.00 6.26 10.70
N GLU A 92 -1.05 7.52 10.27
CA GLU A 92 -1.99 8.02 9.26
C GLU A 92 -1.30 8.48 7.97
N VAL A 93 -1.94 8.26 6.83
CA VAL A 93 -1.49 8.73 5.53
C VAL A 93 -1.59 10.25 5.47
N VAL A 94 -0.46 10.92 5.30
CA VAL A 94 -0.37 12.39 5.18
C VAL A 94 -0.11 12.86 3.75
N ALA A 95 0.48 11.99 2.91
CA ALA A 95 0.76 12.30 1.51
C ALA A 95 0.61 11.07 0.62
N ILE A 96 0.13 11.31 -0.60
CA ILE A 96 -0.11 10.31 -1.64
C ILE A 96 0.56 10.77 -2.93
N GLY A 97 1.52 10.01 -3.43
CA GLY A 97 2.21 10.23 -4.70
C GLY A 97 1.85 9.15 -5.73
N LEU A 98 1.49 9.56 -6.94
CA LEU A 98 1.10 8.67 -8.03
C LEU A 98 2.05 8.86 -9.22
N VAL A 99 2.57 7.77 -9.77
CA VAL A 99 3.45 7.79 -10.96
C VAL A 99 2.93 6.77 -11.97
N GLY A 100 2.92 7.14 -13.26
CA GLY A 100 2.53 6.24 -14.35
C GLY A 100 1.02 5.95 -14.45
N PHE A 101 0.17 6.74 -13.78
CA PHE A 101 -1.28 6.71 -13.89
C PHE A 101 -1.84 7.66 -14.95
N GLU A 102 -0.96 8.27 -15.75
CA GLU A 102 -1.32 9.16 -16.85
C GLU A 102 -1.82 8.31 -18.04
N ASP A 103 -2.86 8.80 -18.73
CA ASP A 103 -3.43 8.13 -19.91
C ASP A 103 -2.36 8.10 -21.02
N PRO A 104 -2.02 6.94 -21.62
CA PRO A 104 -1.12 6.90 -22.76
C PRO A 104 -1.85 7.53 -23.96
N HIS A 105 -1.52 8.79 -24.24
CA HIS A 105 -1.90 9.49 -25.46
C HIS A 105 -1.43 8.77 -26.73
#